data_AF-A0A2D4I9U4-F1
#
_entry.id   AF-A0A2D4I9U4-F1
#
_cell.length_a   1.000
_cell.length_b   1.000
_cell.length_c   1.000
_cell.angle_alpha   90.00
_cell.angle_beta   90.00
_cell.angle_gamma   90.00
#
_symmetry.space_group_name_H-M   'P 1'
#
loop_
_entity.id
_entity.type
_entity.pdbx_description
1 polymer ?
#
loop_
_entity_poly.entity_id
_entity_poly.type
_entity_poly.pdbx_seq_one_letter_code
_entity_poly.pdbx_strand_id
1 'polypeptide(L)'
;MENFVEELRQETRWLSTEETEDESSVNANVPGIYLPLLPKHFKYPTNMAVKSSEFQTVKEDCLCCIQDALLQSQWQRAAELMISYLEMLENTNSEKRVTSQEEIWRVGTEILQQHPQSNIEEVNYFADRMKNLGVKRYLKISLEHAFHLLCSGFLDEAYQNLILTESWRYGEETVAQEKELKLIQAYKGLIHYYRWLKKKTDLLELDEDSCTQTSVQQEMHSLYQQTKVSLREIIRIPGVWDPFVICYVDLLEHYEEYEEARELLNDYAYNSKFPSNPNAHVYYYQFLKRRGESRKTQISALQILHELVPSHELM
;
A
#
# COMPACT_ATOMS: atom_id res chain seq x y z
N MET A 1 -15.22 14.61 21.15
CA MET A 1 -14.47 15.19 20.02
C MET A 1 -13.62 16.41 20.42
N GLU A 2 -14.05 17.23 21.38
CA GLU A 2 -13.28 18.42 21.81
C GLU A 2 -12.00 18.10 22.62
N ASN A 3 -11.98 17.00 23.41
CA ASN A 3 -10.77 16.63 24.18
C ASN A 3 -9.55 16.24 23.31
N PHE A 4 -9.76 15.70 22.12
CA PHE A 4 -8.66 15.25 21.24
C PHE A 4 -7.97 16.41 20.52
N VAL A 5 -8.73 17.48 20.22
CA VAL A 5 -8.20 18.70 19.61
C VAL A 5 -7.42 19.53 20.64
N GLU A 6 -7.82 19.47 21.91
CA GLU A 6 -7.13 20.18 22.99
C GLU A 6 -5.82 19.50 23.41
N GLU A 7 -5.74 18.17 23.30
CA GLU A 7 -4.50 17.39 23.48
C GLU A 7 -3.44 17.76 22.42
N LEU A 8 -3.86 17.86 21.14
CA LEU A 8 -2.99 18.30 20.03
C LEU A 8 -2.50 19.76 20.18
N ARG A 9 -3.34 20.64 20.76
CA ARG A 9 -2.96 22.05 21.01
C ARG A 9 -2.01 22.20 22.19
N GLN A 10 -2.13 21.36 23.22
CA GLN A 10 -1.20 21.38 24.34
C GLN A 10 0.19 20.92 23.89
N GLU A 11 0.32 19.85 23.12
CA GLU A 11 1.61 19.39 22.56
C GLU A 11 2.30 20.45 21.68
N THR A 12 1.53 21.23 20.93
CA THR A 12 2.07 22.32 20.08
C THR A 12 2.64 23.48 20.92
N ARG A 13 2.12 23.70 22.15
CA ARG A 13 2.55 24.79 23.04
C ARG A 13 3.88 24.49 23.76
N TRP A 14 4.20 23.21 23.97
CA TRP A 14 5.48 22.77 24.54
C TRP A 14 6.65 22.91 23.55
N LEU A 15 6.36 22.96 22.25
CA LEU A 15 7.38 23.06 21.18
C LEU A 15 7.72 24.49 20.76
N SER A 16 7.00 25.50 21.27
CA SER A 16 7.14 26.90 20.80
C SER A 16 7.85 27.83 21.78
N THR A 17 8.45 27.30 22.85
CA THR A 17 9.22 28.11 23.80
C THR A 17 10.57 27.44 24.03
N GLU A 18 11.64 28.25 23.94
CA GLU A 18 13.05 27.96 24.23
C GLU A 18 13.93 27.56 23.02
N GLU A 19 14.16 28.54 22.14
CA GLU A 19 15.54 28.80 21.70
C GLU A 19 16.26 29.52 22.85
N THR A 20 16.97 28.79 23.69
CA THR A 20 18.21 29.24 24.36
C THR A 20 18.96 28.04 24.90
N GLU A 21 20.27 28.06 24.71
CA GLU A 21 21.25 27.05 25.13
C GLU A 21 21.13 26.73 26.62
N ASP A 22 20.92 25.47 26.98
CA ASP A 22 21.54 24.86 28.16
C ASP A 22 21.45 23.32 28.14
N GLU A 23 22.59 22.67 28.40
CA GLU A 23 22.72 21.23 28.60
C GLU A 23 21.92 20.80 29.84
N SER A 24 20.82 20.09 29.66
CA SER A 24 20.38 19.11 30.66
C SER A 24 19.58 17.98 30.01
N SER A 25 20.01 16.76 30.30
CA SER A 25 19.37 15.52 29.89
C SER A 25 17.94 15.43 30.42
N VAL A 26 16.94 15.53 29.54
CA VAL A 26 15.57 15.12 29.84
C VAL A 26 15.19 14.03 28.86
N ASN A 27 15.20 12.78 29.35
CA ASN A 27 14.69 11.61 28.66
C ASN A 27 13.20 11.82 28.34
N ALA A 28 12.91 12.24 27.11
CA ALA A 28 11.57 12.14 26.56
C ALA A 28 11.27 10.65 26.31
N ASN A 29 10.48 10.04 27.20
CA ASN A 29 9.96 8.69 27.04
C ASN A 29 9.10 8.61 25.77
N VAL A 30 9.71 8.20 24.65
CA VAL A 30 8.95 7.73 23.50
C VAL A 30 8.37 6.36 23.90
N PRO A 31 7.04 6.15 23.81
CA PRO A 31 6.47 4.84 24.15
C PRO A 31 7.06 3.79 23.20
N GLY A 32 7.60 2.71 23.75
CA GLY A 32 8.30 1.64 23.02
C GLY A 32 7.43 0.95 21.95
N ILE A 33 8.08 0.27 21.00
CA ILE A 33 7.41 -0.55 19.99
C ILE A 33 7.03 -1.88 20.65
N TYR A 34 5.73 -2.14 20.79
CA TYR A 34 5.23 -3.39 21.36
C TYR A 34 4.82 -4.35 20.24
N LEU A 35 5.45 -5.53 20.22
CA LEU A 35 5.02 -6.68 19.41
C LEU A 35 3.96 -7.46 20.19
N PRO A 36 2.72 -7.59 19.68
CA PRO A 36 1.61 -8.03 20.52
C PRO A 36 1.63 -9.49 20.98
N LEU A 37 2.41 -10.34 20.33
CA LEU A 37 2.58 -11.77 20.61
C LEU A 37 3.23 -12.11 21.96
N LEU A 38 3.48 -11.11 22.81
CA LEU A 38 4.39 -11.24 23.93
C LEU A 38 3.75 -10.91 25.29
N PRO A 39 4.23 -11.53 26.39
CA PRO A 39 3.71 -11.23 27.72
C PRO A 39 4.07 -9.79 28.16
N LYS A 40 3.08 -9.06 28.69
CA LYS A 40 3.16 -7.65 29.16
C LYS A 40 4.21 -7.34 30.25
N HIS A 41 5.01 -8.32 30.69
CA HIS A 41 5.84 -8.24 31.90
C HIS A 41 7.36 -8.32 31.66
N PHE A 42 7.83 -8.22 30.42
CA PHE A 42 9.27 -8.06 30.19
C PHE A 42 9.72 -6.65 30.60
N LYS A 43 10.54 -6.60 31.66
CA LYS A 43 11.19 -5.38 32.15
C LYS A 43 12.38 -5.06 31.26
N TYR A 44 12.39 -3.87 30.68
CA TYR A 44 13.54 -3.27 30.00
C TYR A 44 14.81 -3.39 30.87
N PRO A 45 15.85 -4.13 30.44
CA PRO A 45 17.11 -4.18 31.16
C PRO A 45 17.84 -2.84 31.05
N THR A 46 18.41 -2.38 32.15
CA THR A 46 19.14 -1.11 32.22
C THR A 46 20.58 -1.28 31.69
N ASN A 47 20.89 -0.53 30.64
CA ASN A 47 22.19 -0.11 30.10
C ASN A 47 23.48 -0.87 30.48
N MET A 48 24.17 -1.39 29.45
CA MET A 48 25.63 -1.60 29.45
C MET A 48 26.23 -0.74 28.33
N ALA A 49 27.23 0.08 28.66
CA ALA A 49 27.93 0.92 27.69
C ALA A 49 28.84 0.06 26.79
N VAL A 50 28.39 -0.22 25.56
CA VAL A 50 29.14 -0.95 24.53
C VAL A 50 29.74 0.04 23.52
N LYS A 51 30.97 -0.22 23.05
CA LYS A 51 31.63 0.63 22.05
C LYS A 51 30.87 0.61 20.72
N SER A 52 30.83 1.74 20.00
CA SER A 52 30.02 1.93 18.79
C SER A 52 30.31 0.93 17.65
N SER A 53 31.54 0.43 17.52
CA SER A 53 31.90 -0.60 16.53
C SER A 53 31.40 -2.00 16.92
N GLU A 54 31.48 -2.36 18.19
CA GLU A 54 31.00 -3.65 18.71
C GLU A 54 29.48 -3.71 18.68
N PHE A 55 28.80 -2.59 18.98
CA PHE A 55 27.35 -2.47 18.91
C PHE A 55 26.79 -2.71 17.49
N GLN A 56 27.47 -2.20 16.46
CA GLN A 56 27.04 -2.40 15.08
C GLN A 56 27.15 -3.87 14.64
N THR A 57 28.24 -4.55 15.04
CA THR A 57 28.42 -5.99 14.78
C THR A 57 27.35 -6.82 15.48
N VAL A 58 27.05 -6.54 16.75
CA VAL A 58 25.98 -7.25 17.49
C VAL A 58 24.59 -7.01 16.88
N LYS A 59 24.32 -5.79 16.38
CA LYS A 59 23.09 -5.48 15.66
C LYS A 59 22.96 -6.36 14.40
N GLU A 60 24.01 -6.44 13.60
CA GLU A 60 24.05 -7.22 12.36
C GLU A 60 23.91 -8.73 12.65
N ASP A 61 24.62 -9.25 13.64
CA ASP A 61 24.54 -10.65 14.07
C ASP A 61 23.12 -11.03 14.54
N CYS A 62 22.45 -10.14 15.29
CA CYS A 62 21.08 -10.34 15.73
C CYS A 62 20.11 -10.38 14.54
N LEU A 63 20.27 -9.47 13.56
CA LEU A 63 19.45 -9.46 12.35
C LEU A 63 19.65 -10.74 11.53
N CYS A 64 20.89 -11.24 11.41
CA CYS A 64 21.18 -12.53 10.77
C CYS A 64 20.49 -13.68 11.49
N CYS A 65 20.54 -13.71 12.83
CA CYS A 65 19.86 -14.73 13.62
C CYS A 65 18.33 -14.70 13.43
N ILE A 66 17.74 -13.51 13.29
CA ILE A 66 16.30 -13.37 12.98
C ILE A 66 16.01 -13.91 11.59
N GLN A 67 16.82 -13.55 10.59
CA GLN A 67 16.65 -14.04 9.21
C GLN A 67 16.73 -15.56 9.14
N ASP A 68 17.69 -16.18 9.82
CA ASP A 68 17.81 -17.63 9.90
C ASP A 68 16.58 -18.27 10.55
N ALA A 69 16.05 -17.65 11.62
CA ALA A 69 14.84 -18.12 12.27
C ALA A 69 13.60 -18.02 11.36
N LEU A 70 13.48 -16.95 10.57
CA LEU A 70 12.41 -16.80 9.58
C LEU A 70 12.51 -17.87 8.47
N LEU A 71 13.71 -18.09 7.92
CA LEU A 71 13.95 -19.11 6.88
C LEU A 71 13.64 -20.53 7.36
N GLN A 72 13.84 -20.80 8.66
CA GLN A 72 13.53 -22.07 9.30
C GLN A 72 12.08 -22.14 9.85
N SER A 73 11.25 -21.13 9.59
CA SER A 73 9.88 -21.01 10.10
C SER A 73 9.78 -21.11 11.63
N GLN A 74 10.83 -20.70 12.35
CA GLN A 74 10.88 -20.63 13.80
C GLN A 74 10.29 -19.30 14.29
N TRP A 75 8.99 -19.09 14.04
CA TRP A 75 8.32 -17.80 14.25
C TRP A 75 8.39 -17.29 15.69
N GLN A 76 8.23 -18.17 16.67
CA GLN A 76 8.36 -17.83 18.10
C GLN A 76 9.76 -17.30 18.43
N ARG A 77 10.79 -17.98 17.92
CA ARG A 77 12.20 -17.57 18.11
C ARG A 77 12.49 -16.26 17.41
N ALA A 78 11.97 -16.07 16.20
CA ALA A 78 12.09 -14.81 15.47
C ALA A 78 11.44 -13.66 16.26
N ALA A 79 10.25 -13.88 16.84
CA ALA A 79 9.57 -12.90 17.67
C ALA A 79 10.38 -12.52 18.92
N GLU A 80 10.96 -13.50 19.62
CA GLU A 80 11.81 -13.25 20.80
C GLU A 80 13.07 -12.47 20.45
N LEU A 81 13.78 -12.85 19.38
CA LEU A 81 14.96 -12.13 18.90
C LEU A 81 14.63 -10.70 18.45
N MET A 82 13.43 -10.50 17.88
CA MET A 82 12.96 -9.19 17.45
C MET A 82 12.82 -8.20 18.61
N ILE A 83 12.51 -8.67 19.83
CA ILE A 83 12.48 -7.83 21.04
C ILE A 83 13.88 -7.28 21.32
N SER A 84 14.87 -8.16 21.37
CA SER A 84 16.26 -7.77 21.62
C SER A 84 16.77 -6.83 20.53
N TYR A 85 16.34 -7.05 19.28
CA TYR A 85 16.63 -6.13 18.18
C TYR A 85 16.03 -4.73 18.40
N LEU A 86 14.75 -4.64 18.81
CA LEU A 86 14.10 -3.36 19.11
C LEU A 86 14.79 -2.61 20.25
N GLU A 87 15.09 -3.29 21.36
CA GLU A 87 15.79 -2.69 22.51
C GLU A 87 17.17 -2.15 22.14
N MET A 88 17.91 -2.82 21.26
CA MET A 88 19.18 -2.30 20.77
C MET A 88 18.97 -1.02 19.96
N LEU A 89 17.96 -0.98 19.09
CA LEU A 89 17.72 0.16 18.20
C LEU A 89 17.34 1.46 18.92
N GLU A 90 16.72 1.37 20.10
CA GLU A 90 16.39 2.54 20.93
C GLU A 90 17.62 3.39 21.29
N ASN A 91 18.82 2.78 21.29
CA ASN A 91 20.09 3.43 21.64
C ASN A 91 20.82 4.11 20.44
N THR A 92 20.17 4.26 19.28
CA THR A 92 20.85 4.67 18.04
C THR A 92 20.43 6.08 17.52
N ASN A 93 21.36 6.78 16.85
CA ASN A 93 21.18 8.11 16.22
C ASN A 93 20.04 8.17 15.18
N SER A 94 19.53 9.39 14.93
CA SER A 94 18.32 9.70 14.13
C SER A 94 18.29 9.13 12.70
N GLU A 95 19.38 9.19 11.93
CA GLU A 95 19.41 8.62 10.55
C GLU A 95 19.32 7.09 10.55
N LYS A 96 19.98 6.44 11.51
CA LYS A 96 19.93 4.98 11.67
C LYS A 96 18.54 4.50 12.11
N ARG A 97 17.71 5.37 12.72
CA ARG A 97 16.31 5.05 13.07
C ARG A 97 15.45 4.80 11.83
N VAL A 98 15.67 5.51 10.72
CA VAL A 98 14.84 5.38 9.50
C VAL A 98 15.04 4.03 8.80
N THR A 99 16.29 3.57 8.67
CA THR A 99 16.59 2.23 8.13
C THR A 99 16.05 1.14 9.06
N SER A 100 16.20 1.36 10.36
CA SER A 100 15.74 0.43 11.37
C SER A 100 14.21 0.30 11.40
N GLN A 101 13.45 1.36 11.09
CA GLN A 101 11.99 1.28 10.95
C GLN A 101 11.52 0.39 9.80
N GLU A 102 12.23 0.38 8.67
CA GLU A 102 11.88 -0.49 7.54
C GLU A 102 12.18 -1.96 7.87
N GLU A 103 13.32 -2.23 8.50
CA GLU A 103 13.67 -3.56 9.00
C GLU A 103 12.62 -4.06 9.99
N ILE A 104 12.21 -3.19 10.94
CA ILE A 104 11.17 -3.51 11.92
C ILE A 104 9.85 -3.82 11.24
N TRP A 105 9.42 -2.98 10.31
CA TRP A 105 8.15 -3.17 9.61
C TRP A 105 8.14 -4.49 8.84
N ARG A 106 9.17 -4.77 8.03
CA ARG A 106 9.24 -5.98 7.19
C ARG A 106 9.30 -7.25 8.04
N VAL A 107 10.23 -7.30 8.99
CA VAL A 107 10.42 -8.48 9.85
C VAL A 107 9.21 -8.67 10.76
N GLY A 108 8.73 -7.61 11.41
CA GLY A 108 7.59 -7.66 12.32
C GLY A 108 6.31 -8.10 11.62
N THR A 109 6.07 -7.60 10.40
CA THR A 109 4.89 -7.99 9.61
C THR A 109 4.96 -9.45 9.21
N GLU A 110 6.12 -9.95 8.74
CA GLU A 110 6.27 -11.37 8.38
C GLU A 110 6.05 -12.28 9.60
N ILE A 111 6.65 -11.96 10.75
CA ILE A 111 6.43 -12.70 12.00
C ILE A 111 4.95 -12.73 12.35
N LEU A 112 4.30 -11.56 12.40
CA LEU A 112 2.89 -11.47 12.78
C LEU A 112 1.96 -12.16 11.78
N GLN A 113 2.29 -12.19 10.48
CA GLN A 113 1.45 -12.87 9.49
C GLN A 113 1.55 -14.39 9.56
N GLN A 114 2.72 -14.93 9.94
CA GLN A 114 2.97 -16.38 9.95
C GLN A 114 2.84 -17.03 11.33
N HIS A 115 2.84 -16.24 12.40
CA HIS A 115 2.81 -16.77 13.76
C HIS A 115 1.45 -17.39 14.11
N PRO A 116 1.38 -18.66 14.58
CA PRO A 116 0.11 -19.35 14.83
C PRO A 116 -0.80 -18.71 15.88
N GLN A 117 -0.24 -17.89 16.77
CA GLN A 117 -0.98 -17.19 17.83
C GLN A 117 -1.34 -15.74 17.46
N SER A 118 -0.89 -15.27 16.29
CA SER A 118 -1.18 -13.92 15.86
C SER A 118 -2.65 -13.76 15.50
N ASN A 119 -3.21 -12.61 15.83
CA ASN A 119 -4.55 -12.24 15.43
C ASN A 119 -4.55 -10.90 14.69
N ILE A 120 -5.67 -10.60 14.02
CA ILE A 120 -5.77 -9.40 13.19
C ILE A 120 -5.66 -8.10 13.99
N GLU A 121 -6.13 -8.07 15.25
CA GLU A 121 -6.06 -6.89 16.12
C GLU A 121 -4.61 -6.54 16.43
N GLU A 122 -3.77 -7.57 16.63
CA GLU A 122 -2.35 -7.44 16.86
C GLU A 122 -1.60 -6.89 15.63
N VAL A 123 -1.92 -7.40 14.44
CA VAL A 123 -1.35 -6.88 13.20
C VAL A 123 -1.74 -5.43 12.98
N ASN A 124 -3.01 -5.09 13.19
CA ASN A 124 -3.52 -3.72 13.04
C ASN A 124 -2.86 -2.78 14.04
N TYR A 125 -2.72 -3.20 15.30
CA TYR A 125 -2.03 -2.42 16.32
C TYR A 125 -0.57 -2.15 15.93
N PHE A 126 0.15 -3.17 15.47
CA PHE A 126 1.53 -3.02 15.01
C PHE A 126 1.63 -2.07 13.82
N ALA A 127 0.73 -2.18 12.83
CA ALA A 127 0.67 -1.28 11.69
C ALA A 127 0.42 0.17 12.09
N ASP A 128 -0.53 0.42 12.99
CA ASP A 128 -0.83 1.78 13.46
C ASP A 128 0.34 2.39 14.23
N ARG A 129 1.07 1.61 15.02
CA ARG A 129 2.30 2.07 15.67
C ARG A 129 3.36 2.43 14.63
N MET A 130 3.56 1.58 13.62
CA MET A 130 4.58 1.80 12.59
C MET A 130 4.28 3.01 11.68
N LYS A 131 3.01 3.23 11.33
CA LYS A 131 2.56 4.43 10.60
C LYS A 131 2.93 5.72 11.34
N ASN A 132 2.70 5.76 12.66
CA ASN A 132 2.93 6.95 13.47
C ASN A 132 4.42 7.21 13.78
N LEU A 133 5.24 6.15 13.85
CA LEU A 133 6.68 6.27 14.08
C LEU A 133 7.44 6.71 12.82
N GLY A 134 6.99 6.24 11.66
CA GLY A 134 7.62 6.51 10.37
C GLY A 134 6.84 7.52 9.55
N VAL A 135 6.68 8.75 10.04
CA VAL A 135 5.92 9.84 9.36
C VAL A 135 6.27 9.93 7.86
N LYS A 136 7.55 9.83 7.49
CA LYS A 136 8.01 9.86 6.07
C LYS A 136 7.58 8.64 5.24
N ARG A 137 7.26 7.51 5.87
CA ARG A 137 6.87 6.23 5.25
C ARG A 137 5.40 5.88 5.48
N TYR A 138 4.62 6.80 6.02
CA TYR A 138 3.22 6.60 6.38
C TYR A 138 2.41 6.01 5.21
N LEU A 139 2.52 6.61 4.01
CA LEU A 139 1.79 6.17 2.81
C LEU A 139 2.10 4.72 2.43
N LYS A 140 3.38 4.36 2.40
CA LYS A 140 3.82 3.00 2.06
C LYS A 140 3.37 1.96 3.09
N ILE A 141 3.55 2.25 4.38
CA ILE A 141 3.11 1.34 5.47
C ILE A 141 1.59 1.17 5.44
N SER A 142 0.84 2.25 5.23
CA SER A 142 -0.61 2.17 5.07
C SER A 142 -1.03 1.33 3.86
N LEU A 143 -0.35 1.47 2.73
CA LEU A 143 -0.66 0.66 1.55
C LEU A 143 -0.40 -0.84 1.79
N GLU A 144 0.74 -1.18 2.39
CA GLU A 144 1.06 -2.57 2.74
C GLU A 144 0.07 -3.14 3.78
N HIS A 145 -0.35 -2.33 4.74
CA HIS A 145 -1.40 -2.69 5.70
C HIS A 145 -2.76 -2.92 5.02
N ALA A 146 -3.14 -2.07 4.06
CA ALA A 146 -4.37 -2.27 3.29
C ALA A 146 -4.34 -3.59 2.51
N PHE A 147 -3.19 -3.97 1.93
CA PHE A 147 -3.06 -5.28 1.27
C PHE A 147 -3.21 -6.45 2.23
N HIS A 148 -2.62 -6.36 3.43
CA HIS A 148 -2.80 -7.40 4.43
C HIS A 148 -4.28 -7.59 4.79
N LEU A 149 -5.02 -6.49 4.99
CA LEU A 149 -6.46 -6.53 5.26
C LEU A 149 -7.24 -7.15 4.12
N LEU A 150 -6.93 -6.79 2.87
CA LEU A 150 -7.56 -7.37 1.67
C LEU A 150 -7.31 -8.87 1.55
N CYS A 151 -6.06 -9.33 1.72
CA CYS A 151 -5.71 -10.75 1.69
C CYS A 151 -6.39 -11.55 2.81
N SER A 152 -6.70 -10.89 3.93
CA SER A 152 -7.36 -11.49 5.09
C SER A 152 -8.90 -11.41 5.02
N GLY A 153 -9.46 -10.83 3.95
CA GLY A 153 -10.91 -10.72 3.74
C GLY A 153 -11.59 -9.49 4.37
N PHE A 154 -10.82 -8.59 5.00
CA PHE A 154 -11.31 -7.38 5.66
C PHE A 154 -11.40 -6.20 4.69
N LEU A 155 -12.32 -6.29 3.72
CA LEU A 155 -12.47 -5.33 2.63
C LEU A 155 -12.83 -3.91 3.11
N ASP A 156 -13.75 -3.81 4.07
CA ASP A 156 -14.25 -2.52 4.54
C ASP A 156 -13.21 -1.78 5.40
N GLU A 157 -12.46 -2.52 6.21
CA GLU A 157 -11.33 -2.01 7.00
C GLU A 157 -10.20 -1.54 6.08
N ALA A 158 -9.88 -2.30 5.03
CA ALA A 158 -8.92 -1.89 4.02
C ALA A 158 -9.35 -0.58 3.34
N TYR A 159 -10.63 -0.48 2.97
CA TYR A 159 -11.20 0.72 2.37
C TYR A 159 -11.11 1.94 3.29
N GLN A 160 -11.47 1.78 4.58
CA GLN A 160 -11.34 2.86 5.57
C GLN A 160 -9.88 3.29 5.76
N ASN A 161 -8.95 2.33 5.81
CA ASN A 161 -7.53 2.64 5.92
C ASN A 161 -7.03 3.48 4.74
N LEU A 162 -7.44 3.16 3.50
CA LEU A 162 -7.07 3.94 2.32
C LEU A 162 -7.67 5.36 2.33
N ILE A 163 -8.93 5.54 2.78
CA ILE A 163 -9.54 6.87 2.92
C ILE A 163 -8.77 7.73 3.93
N LEU A 164 -8.46 7.16 5.10
CA LEU A 164 -7.69 7.89 6.12
C LEU A 164 -6.31 8.26 5.59
N THR A 165 -5.68 7.36 4.83
CA THR A 165 -4.36 7.58 4.27
C THR A 165 -4.36 8.67 3.20
N GLU A 166 -5.38 8.72 2.34
CA GLU A 166 -5.52 9.76 1.31
C GLU A 166 -5.67 11.17 1.89
N SER A 167 -6.34 11.30 3.05
CA SER A 167 -6.54 12.59 3.71
C SER A 167 -5.34 13.06 4.54
N TRP A 168 -4.31 12.22 4.69
CA TRP A 168 -3.11 12.54 5.45
C TRP A 168 -2.25 13.62 4.76
N ARG A 169 -1.77 14.60 5.54
CA ARG A 169 -0.93 15.71 5.09
C ARG A 169 0.19 15.93 6.10
N TYR A 170 1.44 15.91 5.65
CA TYR A 170 2.59 16.24 6.49
C TYR A 170 3.74 16.84 5.67
N GLY A 171 4.22 18.01 6.06
CA GLY A 171 5.34 18.69 5.42
C GLY A 171 5.05 19.14 3.98
N GLU A 172 6.12 19.48 3.25
CA GLU A 172 6.05 19.77 1.82
C GLU A 172 5.90 18.47 1.02
N GLU A 173 4.97 18.45 0.07
CA GLU A 173 4.68 17.27 -0.76
C GLU A 173 5.81 17.04 -1.77
N THR A 174 6.52 15.93 -1.62
CA THR A 174 7.55 15.50 -2.57
C THR A 174 6.92 14.75 -3.75
N VAL A 175 7.59 14.76 -4.91
CA VAL A 175 7.14 14.01 -6.11
C VAL A 175 6.93 12.51 -5.83
N ALA A 176 7.75 11.92 -4.95
CA ALA A 176 7.61 10.52 -4.55
C ALA A 176 6.32 10.29 -3.74
N GLN A 177 6.00 11.18 -2.80
CA GLN A 177 4.76 11.13 -2.03
C GLN A 177 3.53 11.33 -2.91
N GLU A 178 3.60 12.23 -3.90
CA GLU A 178 2.51 12.41 -4.87
C GLU A 178 2.24 11.09 -5.61
N LYS A 179 3.28 10.42 -6.12
CA LYS A 179 3.12 9.13 -6.81
C LYS A 179 2.53 8.04 -5.88
N GLU A 180 2.98 7.97 -4.63
CA GLU A 180 2.43 7.05 -3.63
C GLU A 180 0.96 7.35 -3.32
N LEU A 181 0.59 8.63 -3.24
CA LEU A 181 -0.79 9.07 -3.04
C LEU A 181 -1.68 8.68 -4.22
N LYS A 182 -1.22 8.87 -5.46
CA LYS A 182 -1.93 8.40 -6.66
C LYS A 182 -2.11 6.89 -6.66
N LEU A 183 -1.13 6.14 -6.15
CA LEU A 183 -1.24 4.69 -6.01
C LEU A 183 -2.29 4.30 -4.97
N ILE A 184 -2.33 4.96 -3.81
CA ILE A 184 -3.38 4.78 -2.79
C ILE A 184 -4.77 5.04 -3.38
N GLN A 185 -4.91 6.14 -4.13
CA GLN A 185 -6.15 6.46 -4.84
C GLN A 185 -6.54 5.35 -5.82
N ALA A 186 -5.58 4.83 -6.60
CA ALA A 186 -5.82 3.76 -7.54
C ALA A 186 -6.33 2.47 -6.87
N TYR A 187 -5.73 2.06 -5.76
CA TYR A 187 -6.19 0.89 -5.00
C TYR A 187 -7.56 1.10 -4.36
N LYS A 188 -7.86 2.31 -3.88
CA LYS A 188 -9.23 2.67 -3.47
C LYS A 188 -10.21 2.54 -4.64
N GLY A 189 -9.81 2.97 -5.84
CA GLY A 189 -10.56 2.79 -7.08
C GLY A 189 -10.79 1.31 -7.44
N LEU A 190 -9.80 0.44 -7.23
CA LEU A 190 -9.99 -1.01 -7.41
C LEU A 190 -11.04 -1.60 -6.45
N ILE A 191 -11.11 -1.11 -5.21
CA ILE A 191 -12.17 -1.52 -4.28
C ILE A 191 -13.55 -1.04 -4.78
N HIS A 192 -13.64 0.18 -5.32
CA HIS A 192 -14.88 0.65 -5.96
C HIS A 192 -15.27 -0.20 -7.16
N TYR A 193 -14.31 -0.57 -8.01
CA TYR A 193 -14.52 -1.48 -9.14
C TYR A 193 -15.00 -2.86 -8.69
N TYR A 194 -14.38 -3.44 -7.65
CA TYR A 194 -14.81 -4.72 -7.09
C TYR A 194 -16.25 -4.66 -6.57
N ARG A 195 -16.62 -3.59 -5.85
CA ARG A 195 -18.00 -3.37 -5.39
C ARG A 195 -18.96 -3.21 -6.56
N TRP A 196 -18.53 -2.55 -7.64
CA TRP A 196 -19.31 -2.41 -8.87
C TRP A 196 -19.53 -3.75 -9.58
N LEU A 197 -18.47 -4.57 -9.71
CA LEU A 197 -18.55 -5.92 -10.27
C LEU A 197 -19.52 -6.82 -9.49
N LYS A 198 -19.47 -6.75 -8.15
CA LYS A 198 -20.40 -7.49 -7.29
C LYS A 198 -21.85 -7.09 -7.59
N LYS A 199 -22.14 -5.78 -7.60
CA LYS A 199 -23.49 -5.28 -7.92
C LYS A 199 -23.94 -5.64 -9.34
N LYS A 200 -23.04 -5.59 -10.32
CA LYS A 200 -23.31 -6.02 -11.70
C LYS A 200 -23.72 -7.49 -11.75
N THR A 201 -23.07 -8.33 -10.96
CA THR A 201 -23.37 -9.77 -10.86
C THR A 201 -24.72 -9.98 -10.16
N ASP A 202 -24.94 -9.33 -9.02
CA ASP A 202 -26.21 -9.41 -8.27
C ASP A 202 -27.41 -8.98 -9.14
N LEU A 203 -27.24 -7.97 -10.00
CA LEU A 203 -28.27 -7.52 -10.95
C LEU A 203 -28.65 -8.56 -12.01
N LEU A 204 -27.73 -9.45 -12.39
CA LEU A 204 -28.01 -10.52 -13.35
C LEU A 204 -28.83 -11.66 -12.71
N GLU A 205 -28.85 -11.73 -11.37
CA GLU A 205 -29.54 -12.76 -10.60
C GLU A 205 -30.94 -12.32 -10.10
N LEU A 206 -31.27 -11.02 -10.18
CA LEU A 206 -32.55 -10.47 -9.74
C LEU A 206 -33.65 -10.57 -10.81
N ASP A 207 -34.84 -11.04 -10.43
CA ASP A 207 -36.06 -10.99 -11.24
C ASP A 207 -36.57 -9.54 -11.40
N GLU A 208 -37.31 -9.26 -12.49
CA GLU A 208 -37.76 -7.95 -13.01
C GLU A 208 -38.60 -7.05 -12.06
N ASP A 209 -38.11 -6.69 -10.87
CA ASP A 209 -38.72 -5.65 -10.04
C ASP A 209 -38.07 -4.28 -10.32
N SER A 210 -38.70 -3.52 -11.23
CA SER A 210 -38.21 -2.25 -11.81
C SER A 210 -37.74 -1.17 -10.81
N CYS A 211 -38.30 -1.14 -9.59
CA CYS A 211 -37.92 -0.18 -8.56
C CYS A 211 -36.54 -0.49 -7.95
N THR A 212 -36.25 -1.78 -7.71
CA THR A 212 -34.96 -2.22 -7.14
C THR A 212 -33.83 -2.13 -8.15
N GLN A 213 -34.13 -2.37 -9.43
CA GLN A 213 -33.17 -2.27 -10.52
C GLN A 213 -32.66 -0.83 -10.71
N THR A 214 -33.55 0.15 -10.58
CA THR A 214 -33.21 1.57 -10.77
C THR A 214 -32.25 2.09 -9.69
N SER A 215 -32.44 1.70 -8.42
CA SER A 215 -31.55 2.13 -7.34
C SER A 215 -30.16 1.50 -7.46
N VAL A 216 -30.07 0.21 -7.78
CA VAL A 216 -28.78 -0.47 -7.96
C VAL A 216 -28.01 0.10 -9.15
N GLN A 217 -28.69 0.44 -10.25
CA GLN A 217 -28.06 1.11 -11.40
C GLN A 217 -27.48 2.49 -11.03
N GLN A 218 -28.16 3.28 -10.20
CA GLN A 218 -27.65 4.56 -9.72
C GLN A 218 -26.40 4.39 -8.85
N GLU A 219 -26.42 3.42 -7.94
CA GLU A 219 -25.26 3.10 -7.10
C GLU A 219 -24.07 2.60 -7.93
N MET A 220 -24.32 1.76 -8.94
CA MET A 220 -23.30 1.34 -9.89
C MET A 220 -22.70 2.51 -10.64
N HIS A 221 -23.52 3.45 -11.11
CA HIS A 221 -23.02 4.65 -11.77
C HIS A 221 -22.17 5.51 -10.84
N SER A 222 -22.53 5.63 -9.55
CA SER A 222 -21.72 6.32 -8.55
C SER A 222 -20.34 5.65 -8.36
N LEU A 223 -20.31 4.32 -8.23
CA LEU A 223 -19.07 3.54 -8.10
C LEU A 223 -18.20 3.66 -9.36
N TYR A 224 -18.82 3.68 -10.54
CA TYR A 224 -18.15 3.92 -11.80
C TYR A 224 -17.43 5.28 -11.79
N GLN A 225 -18.14 6.37 -11.47
CA GLN A 225 -17.53 7.71 -11.43
C GLN A 225 -16.38 7.79 -10.43
N GLN A 226 -16.54 7.20 -9.24
CA GLN A 226 -15.49 7.17 -8.22
C GLN A 226 -14.26 6.39 -8.68
N THR A 227 -14.46 5.24 -9.32
CA THR A 227 -13.38 4.43 -9.88
C THR A 227 -12.67 5.18 -11.01
N LYS A 228 -13.44 5.78 -11.93
CA LYS A 228 -12.92 6.51 -13.08
C LYS A 228 -11.98 7.62 -12.64
N VAL A 229 -12.41 8.46 -11.70
CA VAL A 229 -11.59 9.55 -11.16
C VAL A 229 -10.33 9.01 -10.49
N SER A 230 -10.44 7.93 -9.72
CA SER A 230 -9.33 7.36 -8.96
C SER A 230 -8.25 6.73 -9.85
N LEU A 231 -8.65 6.03 -10.92
CA LEU A 231 -7.74 5.31 -11.81
C LEU A 231 -7.12 6.19 -12.90
N ARG A 232 -7.84 7.22 -13.36
CA ARG A 232 -7.40 8.10 -14.45
C ARG A 232 -6.03 8.72 -14.19
N GLU A 233 -5.76 9.08 -12.94
CA GLU A 233 -4.54 9.77 -12.56
C GLU A 233 -3.32 8.84 -12.53
N ILE A 234 -3.44 7.62 -12.01
CA ILE A 234 -2.31 6.68 -11.94
C ILE A 234 -1.92 6.19 -13.35
N ILE A 235 -2.89 5.95 -14.23
CA ILE A 235 -2.65 5.40 -15.58
C ILE A 235 -1.89 6.41 -16.47
N ARG A 236 -1.96 7.71 -16.16
CA ARG A 236 -1.20 8.77 -16.86
C ARG A 236 0.27 8.82 -16.47
N ILE A 237 0.63 8.26 -15.31
CA ILE A 237 2.01 8.25 -14.83
C ILE A 237 2.74 7.11 -15.53
N PRO A 238 3.94 7.33 -16.10
CA PRO A 238 4.73 6.25 -16.68
C PRO A 238 4.96 5.08 -15.70
N GLY A 239 4.53 3.89 -16.09
CA GLY A 239 4.62 2.67 -15.30
C GLY A 239 3.90 1.49 -15.95
N VAL A 240 4.01 0.32 -15.34
CA VAL A 240 3.25 -0.88 -15.70
C VAL A 240 2.06 -0.97 -14.75
N TRP A 241 0.86 -0.72 -15.28
CA TRP A 241 -0.38 -0.53 -14.55
C TRP A 241 -1.48 -1.49 -15.00
N ASP A 242 -1.13 -2.69 -15.45
CA ASP A 242 -2.05 -3.66 -16.07
C ASP A 242 -3.35 -3.86 -15.28
N PRO A 243 -3.34 -4.08 -13.95
CA PRO A 243 -4.59 -4.26 -13.20
C PRO A 243 -5.51 -3.03 -13.28
N PHE A 244 -4.94 -1.82 -13.19
CA PHE A 244 -5.71 -0.57 -13.25
C PHE A 244 -6.23 -0.31 -14.66
N VAL A 245 -5.42 -0.56 -15.69
CA VAL A 245 -5.78 -0.38 -17.10
C VAL A 245 -6.94 -1.30 -17.48
N ILE A 246 -6.86 -2.59 -17.16
CA ILE A 246 -7.93 -3.55 -17.49
C ILE A 246 -9.24 -3.16 -16.79
N CYS A 247 -9.19 -2.82 -15.50
CA CYS A 247 -10.39 -2.40 -14.75
C CYS A 247 -11.01 -1.13 -15.34
N TYR A 248 -10.19 -0.16 -15.74
CA TYR A 248 -10.66 1.07 -16.35
C TYR A 248 -11.32 0.82 -17.71
N VAL A 249 -10.70 -0.01 -18.56
CA VAL A 249 -11.24 -0.37 -19.88
C VAL A 249 -12.55 -1.13 -19.76
N ASP A 250 -12.67 -2.10 -18.84
CA ASP A 250 -13.92 -2.84 -18.63
C ASP A 250 -15.09 -1.90 -18.25
N LEU A 251 -14.82 -0.92 -17.39
CA LEU A 251 -15.80 0.10 -17.04
C LEU A 251 -16.19 0.96 -18.25
N LEU A 252 -15.21 1.46 -19.01
CA LEU A 252 -15.49 2.26 -20.21
C LEU A 252 -16.28 1.47 -21.26
N GLU A 253 -15.92 0.21 -21.52
CA GLU A 253 -16.64 -0.65 -22.46
C GLU A 253 -18.09 -0.89 -21.99
N HIS A 254 -18.31 -1.05 -20.67
CA HIS A 254 -19.67 -1.22 -20.14
C HIS A 254 -20.55 0.02 -20.29
N TYR A 255 -19.99 1.22 -20.11
CA TYR A 255 -20.70 2.50 -20.28
C TYR A 255 -20.61 3.05 -21.72
N GLU A 256 -20.17 2.23 -22.68
CA GLU A 256 -20.08 2.55 -24.11
C GLU A 256 -19.13 3.71 -24.47
N GLU A 257 -18.16 3.99 -23.60
CA GLU A 257 -17.14 5.04 -23.77
C GLU A 257 -15.92 4.50 -24.56
N TYR A 258 -16.20 3.93 -25.75
CA TYR A 258 -15.21 3.18 -26.54
C TYR A 258 -14.04 4.01 -27.06
N GLU A 259 -14.25 5.29 -27.36
CA GLU A 259 -13.16 6.13 -27.88
C GLU A 259 -12.12 6.40 -26.80
N GLU A 260 -12.54 6.68 -25.57
CA GLU A 260 -11.63 6.84 -24.43
C GLU A 260 -10.86 5.55 -24.14
N ALA A 261 -11.52 4.39 -24.25
CA ALA A 261 -10.86 3.09 -24.09
C ALA A 261 -9.80 2.84 -25.18
N ARG A 262 -10.12 3.21 -26.43
CA ARG A 262 -9.21 3.10 -27.57
C ARG A 262 -7.98 3.97 -27.40
N GLU A 263 -8.17 5.25 -27.06
CA GLU A 263 -7.10 6.22 -26.83
C GLU A 263 -6.19 5.75 -25.69
N LEU A 264 -6.77 5.36 -24.56
CA LEU A 264 -6.01 4.89 -23.40
C LEU A 264 -5.17 3.64 -23.70
N LEU A 265 -5.74 2.64 -24.37
CA LEU A 265 -5.01 1.43 -24.75
C LEU A 265 -3.92 1.71 -25.79
N ASN A 266 -4.17 2.63 -26.72
CA ASN A 266 -3.16 3.06 -27.69
C ASN A 266 -1.99 3.75 -27.00
N ASP A 267 -2.28 4.73 -26.14
CA ASP A 267 -1.26 5.43 -25.35
C ASP A 267 -0.47 4.45 -24.47
N TYR A 268 -1.16 3.54 -23.79
CA TYR A 268 -0.50 2.56 -22.91
C TYR A 268 0.43 1.61 -23.68
N ALA A 269 0.13 1.30 -24.94
CA ALA A 269 0.94 0.44 -25.79
C ALA A 269 2.07 1.17 -26.55
N TYR A 270 1.87 2.43 -26.96
CA TYR A 270 2.77 3.12 -27.90
C TYR A 270 3.43 4.39 -27.37
N ASN A 271 3.05 4.87 -26.18
CA ASN A 271 3.68 6.06 -25.62
C ASN A 271 5.12 5.77 -25.21
N SER A 272 6.06 6.37 -25.93
CA SER A 272 7.52 6.23 -25.70
C SER A 272 7.99 6.63 -24.30
N LYS A 273 7.18 7.35 -23.51
CA LYS A 273 7.51 7.68 -22.11
C LYS A 273 7.28 6.50 -21.16
N PHE A 274 6.47 5.53 -21.56
CA PHE A 274 6.09 4.40 -20.71
C PHE A 274 7.11 3.27 -20.90
N PRO A 275 7.36 2.46 -19.85
CA PRO A 275 8.21 1.29 -19.99
C PRO A 275 7.60 0.30 -21.00
N SER A 276 8.46 -0.43 -21.71
CA SER A 276 8.00 -1.49 -22.62
C SER A 276 7.18 -2.54 -21.85
N ASN A 277 5.97 -2.81 -22.34
CA ASN A 277 5.05 -3.76 -21.73
C ASN A 277 4.36 -4.60 -22.83
N PRO A 278 4.73 -5.88 -22.99
CA PRO A 278 4.08 -6.78 -23.95
C PRO A 278 2.56 -6.87 -23.76
N ASN A 279 2.08 -6.86 -22.53
CA ASN A 279 0.64 -6.98 -22.23
C ASN A 279 -0.17 -5.81 -22.79
N ALA A 280 0.40 -4.60 -22.85
CA ALA A 280 -0.29 -3.43 -23.39
C ALA A 280 -0.70 -3.62 -24.86
N HIS A 281 0.18 -4.23 -25.67
CA HIS A 281 -0.12 -4.56 -27.07
C HIS A 281 -1.19 -5.64 -27.18
N VAL A 282 -1.18 -6.63 -26.28
CA VAL A 282 -2.22 -7.68 -26.21
C VAL A 282 -3.58 -7.05 -25.92
N TYR A 283 -3.68 -6.17 -24.92
CA TYR A 283 -4.93 -5.50 -24.56
C TYR A 283 -5.47 -4.66 -25.71
N TYR A 284 -4.61 -3.87 -26.36
CA TYR A 284 -5.02 -3.06 -27.52
C TYR A 284 -5.49 -3.93 -28.69
N TYR A 285 -4.77 -5.00 -29.03
CA TYR A 285 -5.19 -5.95 -30.06
C TYR A 285 -6.54 -6.59 -29.75
N GLN A 286 -6.74 -7.07 -28.52
CA GLN A 286 -8.00 -7.69 -28.10
C GLN A 286 -9.17 -6.72 -28.21
N PHE A 287 -8.98 -5.45 -27.81
CA PHE A 287 -9.98 -4.40 -27.99
C PHE A 287 -10.32 -4.19 -29.47
N LEU A 288 -9.31 -3.99 -30.34
CA LEU A 288 -9.52 -3.82 -31.78
C LEU A 288 -10.27 -5.02 -32.40
N LYS A 289 -9.94 -6.24 -31.97
CA LYS A 289 -10.60 -7.47 -32.41
C LYS A 289 -12.08 -7.49 -32.00
N ARG A 290 -12.40 -7.16 -30.75
CA ARG A 290 -13.80 -7.06 -30.26
C ARG A 290 -14.61 -6.02 -31.03
N ARG A 291 -13.99 -4.90 -31.41
CA ARG A 291 -14.64 -3.82 -32.18
C ARG A 291 -14.76 -4.08 -33.68
N GLY A 292 -14.25 -5.20 -34.18
CA GLY A 292 -14.35 -5.56 -35.60
C GLY A 292 -13.47 -4.68 -36.51
N GLU A 293 -12.38 -4.13 -35.97
CA GLU A 293 -11.44 -3.29 -36.73
C GLU A 293 -10.75 -4.06 -37.86
N SER A 294 -10.22 -3.35 -38.86
CA SER A 294 -9.64 -4.01 -40.02
C SER A 294 -8.48 -4.94 -39.65
N ARG A 295 -8.34 -6.07 -40.37
CA ARG A 295 -7.23 -7.02 -40.18
C ARG A 295 -5.85 -6.35 -40.25
N LYS A 296 -5.73 -5.32 -41.10
CA LYS A 296 -4.48 -4.53 -41.22
C LYS A 296 -4.16 -3.81 -39.90
N THR A 297 -5.15 -3.14 -39.31
CA THR A 297 -5.01 -2.44 -38.02
C THR A 297 -4.70 -3.42 -36.87
N GLN A 298 -5.36 -4.58 -36.88
CA GLN A 298 -5.11 -5.64 -35.89
C GLN A 298 -3.68 -6.17 -35.99
N ILE A 299 -3.17 -6.46 -37.20
CA ILE A 299 -1.81 -6.94 -37.40
C ILE A 299 -0.78 -5.87 -37.00
N SER A 300 -1.01 -4.60 -37.35
CA SER A 300 -0.10 -3.52 -36.92
C SER A 300 0.01 -3.43 -35.41
N ALA A 301 -1.07 -3.73 -34.67
CA ALA A 301 -1.05 -3.70 -33.21
C ALA A 301 -0.14 -4.78 -32.59
N LEU A 302 0.14 -5.85 -33.33
CA LEU A 302 0.95 -6.99 -32.88
C LEU A 302 2.42 -6.91 -33.32
N GLN A 303 2.80 -5.95 -34.16
CA GLN A 303 4.17 -5.85 -34.70
C GLN A 303 5.21 -5.70 -33.58
N ILE A 304 4.97 -4.80 -32.63
CA ILE A 304 5.87 -4.60 -31.49
C ILE A 304 5.84 -5.83 -30.57
N LEU A 305 4.67 -6.44 -30.36
CA LEU A 305 4.58 -7.67 -29.58
C LEU A 305 5.39 -8.81 -30.20
N HIS A 306 5.41 -8.93 -31.52
CA HIS A 306 6.22 -9.91 -32.25
C HIS A 306 7.72 -9.70 -32.00
N GLU A 307 8.18 -8.46 -31.99
CA GLU A 307 9.57 -8.12 -31.73
C GLU A 307 9.97 -8.38 -30.26
N LEU A 308 9.07 -8.08 -29.32
CA LEU A 308 9.32 -8.25 -27.88
C LEU A 308 9.20 -9.70 -27.43
N VAL A 309 8.17 -10.42 -27.90
CA VAL A 309 7.84 -11.79 -27.50
C VAL A 309 7.43 -12.61 -28.72
N PRO A 310 8.39 -13.07 -29.56
CA PRO A 310 8.08 -13.81 -30.79
C PRO A 310 7.33 -15.13 -30.56
N SER A 311 7.44 -15.71 -29.36
CA SER A 311 6.79 -16.96 -28.97
C SER A 311 5.38 -16.79 -28.37
N HIS A 312 4.84 -15.58 -28.35
CA HIS A 312 3.51 -15.33 -27.80
C HIS A 312 2.44 -16.07 -28.63
N GLU A 313 1.40 -16.59 -27.98
CA GLU A 313 0.29 -17.34 -28.62
C GLU A 313 -0.49 -16.57 -29.71
N LEU A 314 -0.22 -15.27 -29.86
CA LEU A 314 -0.87 -14.39 -30.84
C LEU A 314 -0.03 -14.23 -32.12
N MET A 315 1.15 -14.84 -32.18
CA MET A 315 2.07 -14.85 -33.33
C MET A 315 1.80 -16.06 -34.23
#